data_AF-A0A0H2XUZ6-F1
#
_entry.id   AF-A0A0H2XUZ6-F1
#
_cell.length_a   1.000
_cell.length_b   1.000
_cell.length_c   1.000
_cell.angle_alpha   90.00
_cell.angle_beta   90.00
_cell.angle_gamma   90.00
#
_symmetry.space_group_name_H-M   'P 1'
#
loop_
_entity.id
_entity.type
_entity.pdbx_description
1 polymer ?
#
loop_
_entity_poly.entity_id
_entity_poly.type
_entity_poly.pdbx_seq_one_letter_code
_entity_poly.pdbx_strand_id
1 'polypeptide(L)'
;MPFAARRRPASRDHDSAEWGDLNSLPADKKNKQPARSIISVVPHRIVGGFDLPDRAPYALEWESYLERVCYATLAMSQDVEWMASQPDELQYVLDGVPRRYYPDLFVRCGSGEYYVEVKPLAILVRDDNLCRYTEIARKLRIKGKNLVFLTDEQILSKKERVENVMLMRRYISGVLDEQRSSTVVQRLSDGALSISELTECCEVSIREIYTMVARRYLTIDWDQTVTLRSSVTTPTSDNKGLAFETLINSGRFYPLLAQLAMGHRPQDQRMLELAKIDGQRGRTSEGPSIVGGFPSEKSKSRIYEPDDVLRNSSSRRTARNRTRSSSNLQRKRRA
;
A
#
# COMPACT_ATOMS: atom_id res chain seq x y z
N MET A 1 -23.02 -8.70 61.97
CA MET A 1 -21.79 -7.90 61.73
C MET A 1 -21.44 -7.98 60.25
N PRO A 2 -21.73 -6.95 59.43
CA PRO A 2 -21.42 -6.98 58.01
C PRO A 2 -19.98 -6.52 57.76
N PHE A 3 -19.30 -7.16 56.81
CA PHE A 3 -17.95 -6.81 56.38
C PHE A 3 -17.95 -5.42 55.71
N ALA A 4 -17.23 -4.47 56.32
CA ALA A 4 -16.99 -3.15 55.75
C ALA A 4 -16.00 -3.26 54.57
N ALA A 5 -16.49 -2.99 53.36
CA ALA A 5 -15.65 -2.84 52.18
C ALA A 5 -14.81 -1.55 52.30
N ARG A 6 -13.48 -1.71 52.44
CA ARG A 6 -12.53 -0.60 52.33
C ARG A 6 -12.55 -0.08 50.89
N ARG A 7 -13.16 1.10 50.67
CA ARG A 7 -12.98 1.88 49.44
C ARG A 7 -11.51 2.30 49.34
N ARG A 8 -10.82 1.87 48.29
CA ARG A 8 -9.54 2.48 47.90
C ARG A 8 -9.83 3.89 47.37
N PRO A 9 -9.04 4.91 47.75
CA PRO A 9 -9.17 6.24 47.18
C PRO A 9 -8.83 6.20 45.69
N ALA A 10 -9.58 6.98 44.90
CA ALA A 10 -9.29 7.21 43.51
C ALA A 10 -7.89 7.85 43.41
N SER A 11 -6.91 7.11 42.91
CA SER A 11 -5.66 7.70 42.45
C SER A 11 -5.97 8.55 41.24
N ARG A 12 -6.00 9.87 41.46
CA ARG A 12 -5.54 10.84 40.46
C ARG A 12 -4.13 10.45 40.02
N ASP A 13 -3.80 10.75 38.76
CA ASP A 13 -2.53 10.46 38.06
C ASP A 13 -2.60 9.26 37.10
N HIS A 14 -3.33 9.43 35.99
CA HIS A 14 -3.24 8.55 34.80
C HIS A 14 -2.90 9.32 33.51
N ASP A 15 -2.51 10.59 33.59
CA ASP A 15 -2.26 11.43 32.41
C ASP A 15 -0.87 11.32 31.78
N SER A 16 0.05 10.53 32.35
CA SER A 16 1.42 10.40 31.81
C SER A 16 1.71 8.99 31.30
N ALA A 17 1.01 8.56 30.25
CA ALA A 17 1.63 7.66 29.30
C ALA A 17 2.67 8.50 28.54
N GLU A 18 3.93 8.44 28.97
CA GLU A 18 5.03 9.14 28.32
C GLU A 18 5.12 8.67 26.87
N TRP A 19 4.80 9.58 25.97
CA TRP A 19 5.02 9.38 24.55
C TRP A 19 6.49 9.57 24.28
N GLY A 20 7.10 8.66 23.52
CA GLY A 20 8.40 8.92 22.92
C GLY A 20 8.41 10.27 22.19
N ASP A 21 9.60 10.85 22.04
CA ASP A 21 9.81 12.16 21.42
C ASP A 21 9.25 12.22 19.99
N LEU A 22 8.00 12.67 19.88
CA LEU A 22 7.25 12.87 18.65
C LEU A 22 7.59 14.19 17.96
N ASN A 23 8.47 15.00 18.56
CA ASN A 23 8.97 16.20 17.89
C ASN A 23 10.00 15.82 16.81
N SER A 24 10.70 14.70 16.98
CA SER A 24 11.55 14.12 15.93
C SER A 24 10.71 13.43 14.86
N LEU A 25 10.96 13.74 13.59
CA LEU A 25 10.33 13.07 12.47
C LEU A 25 10.91 11.66 12.29
N PRO A 26 10.17 10.71 11.68
CA PRO A 26 10.74 9.42 11.28
C PRO A 26 12.00 9.57 10.42
N ALA A 27 12.08 10.67 9.65
CA ALA A 27 13.23 11.06 8.85
C ALA A 27 14.39 11.68 9.65
N ASP A 28 14.15 12.22 10.85
CA ASP A 28 15.18 12.77 11.73
C ASP A 28 15.84 11.66 12.57
N LYS A 29 15.11 10.57 12.81
CA LYS A 29 15.66 9.36 13.41
C LYS A 29 16.52 8.65 12.37
N LYS A 30 17.74 8.25 12.76
CA LYS A 30 18.56 7.25 12.04
C LYS A 30 17.91 5.85 12.08
N ASN A 31 16.59 5.75 11.91
CA ASN A 31 15.86 4.50 11.90
C ASN A 31 16.20 3.77 10.61
N LYS A 32 17.08 2.77 10.74
CA LYS A 32 17.46 1.88 9.63
C LYS A 32 16.45 0.76 9.40
N GLN A 33 15.36 0.71 10.18
CA GLN A 33 14.38 -0.38 10.21
C GLN A 33 12.98 0.13 10.65
N PRO A 34 11.90 -0.56 10.27
CA PRO A 34 10.54 -0.24 10.70
C PRO A 34 10.36 -0.43 12.22
N ALA A 35 9.47 0.35 12.83
CA ALA A 35 9.19 0.30 14.28
C ALA A 35 8.58 -1.04 14.72
N ARG A 36 7.99 -1.78 13.77
CA ARG A 36 7.47 -3.12 13.96
C ARG A 36 7.91 -4.00 12.79
N SER A 37 8.43 -5.18 13.10
CA SER A 37 8.78 -6.19 12.10
C SER A 37 7.53 -6.94 11.65
N ILE A 38 7.40 -7.22 10.34
CA ILE A 38 6.34 -8.08 9.82
C ILE A 38 6.46 -9.48 10.42
N ILE A 39 5.36 -9.97 11.00
CA ILE A 39 5.24 -11.36 11.42
C ILE A 39 4.76 -12.17 10.20
N SER A 40 5.70 -12.82 9.51
CA SER A 40 5.48 -13.56 8.26
C SER A 40 4.72 -14.90 8.41
N VAL A 41 4.22 -15.22 9.60
CA VAL A 41 3.81 -16.60 9.97
C VAL A 41 2.30 -16.84 9.84
N VAL A 42 1.53 -15.91 9.24
CA VAL A 42 0.08 -16.11 9.02
C VAL A 42 -0.15 -16.55 7.58
N PRO A 43 -0.51 -17.83 7.31
CA PRO A 43 -0.54 -18.40 5.95
C PRO A 43 -1.48 -17.71 4.95
N HIS A 44 -2.42 -16.90 5.42
CA HIS A 44 -3.42 -16.21 4.60
C HIS A 44 -3.11 -14.72 4.40
N ARG A 45 -2.01 -14.21 4.96
CA ARG A 45 -1.67 -12.78 4.89
C ARG A 45 -0.79 -12.48 3.68
N ILE A 46 -1.21 -11.52 2.87
CA ILE A 46 -0.39 -10.99 1.77
C ILE A 46 0.64 -10.05 2.38
N VAL A 47 1.88 -10.54 2.53
CA VAL A 47 3.02 -9.73 2.97
C VAL A 47 4.00 -9.49 1.83
N GLY A 48 4.82 -8.45 1.93
CA GLY A 48 5.92 -8.20 1.00
C GLY A 48 6.52 -6.82 1.19
N GLY A 49 7.53 -6.49 0.37
CA GLY A 49 8.16 -5.18 0.39
C GLY A 49 8.74 -4.79 -0.98
N PHE A 50 9.07 -3.51 -1.15
CA PHE A 50 9.97 -3.06 -2.21
C PHE A 50 10.86 -1.92 -1.72
N ASP A 51 12.08 -1.86 -2.26
CA ASP A 51 12.99 -0.76 -1.99
C ASP A 51 12.58 0.48 -2.80
N LEU A 52 12.65 1.63 -2.15
CA LEU A 52 12.45 2.92 -2.80
C LEU A 52 13.70 3.79 -2.57
N PRO A 53 14.77 3.59 -3.37
CA PRO A 53 16.04 4.28 -3.18
C PRO A 53 15.86 5.80 -3.07
N ASP A 54 16.61 6.40 -2.14
CA ASP A 54 16.66 7.84 -1.83
C ASP A 54 15.33 8.47 -1.34
N ARG A 55 14.23 7.73 -1.36
CA ARG A 55 12.90 8.18 -0.93
C ARG A 55 12.27 7.31 0.15
N ALA A 56 13.01 6.31 0.64
CA ALA A 56 12.66 5.56 1.83
C ALA A 56 13.93 5.14 2.58
N PRO A 57 13.89 5.07 3.93
CA PRO A 57 15.04 4.72 4.75
C PRO A 57 15.30 3.21 4.79
N TYR A 58 14.30 2.41 4.42
CA TYR A 58 14.30 0.95 4.35
C TYR A 58 13.19 0.50 3.39
N ALA A 59 13.11 -0.79 3.08
CA ALA A 59 12.08 -1.35 2.22
C ALA A 59 10.67 -1.01 2.74
N LEU A 60 9.78 -0.57 1.85
CA LEU A 60 8.38 -0.30 2.21
C LEU A 60 7.63 -1.64 2.30
N GLU A 61 7.34 -2.06 3.53
CA GLU A 61 6.75 -3.36 3.84
C GLU A 61 5.23 -3.30 4.09
N TRP A 62 4.44 -4.13 3.39
CA TRP A 62 2.99 -4.22 3.56
C TRP A 62 2.54 -5.56 4.14
N GLU A 63 1.39 -5.54 4.83
CA GLU A 63 0.70 -6.68 5.42
C GLU A 63 -0.67 -6.98 4.76
N SER A 64 -1.07 -6.21 3.75
CA SER A 64 -2.32 -6.42 3.01
C SER A 64 -2.20 -6.09 1.52
N TYR A 65 -3.15 -6.60 0.72
CA TYR A 65 -3.25 -6.21 -0.70
C TYR A 65 -3.54 -4.71 -0.85
N LEU A 66 -4.38 -4.15 0.01
CA LEU A 66 -4.74 -2.74 -0.01
C LEU A 66 -3.52 -1.85 0.24
N GLU A 67 -2.71 -2.19 1.24
CA GLU A 67 -1.40 -1.54 1.48
C GLU A 67 -0.47 -1.70 0.28
N ARG A 68 -0.35 -2.91 -0.29
CA ARG A 68 0.51 -3.14 -1.45
C ARG A 68 0.18 -2.21 -2.62
N VAL A 69 -1.10 -2.06 -2.95
CA VAL A 69 -1.54 -1.16 -4.02
C VAL A 69 -1.30 0.29 -3.60
N CYS A 70 -1.70 0.68 -2.39
CA CYS A 70 -1.48 2.02 -1.85
C CYS A 70 -0.01 2.45 -1.95
N TYR A 71 0.91 1.61 -1.44
CA TYR A 71 2.33 1.95 -1.35
C TYR A 71 2.93 2.12 -2.74
N ALA A 72 2.53 1.27 -3.69
CA ALA A 72 2.93 1.39 -5.09
C ALA A 72 2.38 2.66 -5.74
N THR A 73 1.10 3.00 -5.51
CA THR A 73 0.48 4.24 -5.99
C THR A 73 1.23 5.46 -5.47
N LEU A 74 1.53 5.51 -4.17
CA LEU A 74 2.23 6.63 -3.54
C LEU A 74 3.69 6.73 -3.99
N ALA A 75 4.38 5.60 -4.14
CA ALA A 75 5.76 5.57 -4.66
C ALA A 75 5.86 6.16 -6.08
N MET A 76 4.80 6.08 -6.88
CA MET A 76 4.71 6.62 -8.24
C MET A 76 3.96 7.97 -8.30
N SER A 77 3.49 8.49 -7.18
CA SER A 77 2.82 9.79 -7.12
C SER A 77 3.85 10.92 -7.25
N GLN A 78 3.55 11.94 -8.06
CA GLN A 78 4.49 13.00 -8.42
C GLN A 78 4.84 13.92 -7.26
N ASP A 79 3.88 14.13 -6.36
CA ASP A 79 3.97 15.01 -5.20
C ASP A 79 4.60 14.34 -3.96
N VAL A 80 4.80 13.02 -3.96
CA VAL A 80 5.38 12.27 -2.83
C VAL A 80 6.90 12.29 -2.89
N GLU A 81 7.53 12.93 -1.92
CA GLU A 81 8.98 13.07 -1.85
C GLU A 81 9.64 11.92 -1.11
N TRP A 82 9.03 11.48 -0.01
CA TRP A 82 9.61 10.49 0.89
C TRP A 82 8.54 9.66 1.61
N MET A 83 8.85 8.41 1.90
CA MET A 83 7.94 7.45 2.53
C MET A 83 8.67 6.56 3.55
N ALA A 84 7.96 6.11 4.58
CA ALA A 84 8.41 5.03 5.46
C ALA A 84 7.23 4.20 5.95
N SER A 85 7.33 2.87 5.85
CA SER A 85 6.33 1.95 6.41
C SER A 85 6.54 1.74 7.91
N GLN A 86 5.45 1.64 8.66
CA GLN A 86 5.43 1.42 10.11
C GLN A 86 6.45 2.31 10.84
N PRO A 87 6.35 3.65 10.68
CA PRO A 87 7.42 4.60 10.98
C PRO A 87 7.70 4.73 12.49
N ASP A 88 6.67 4.65 13.32
CA ASP A 88 6.73 4.90 14.75
C ASP A 88 5.80 3.97 15.54
N GLU A 89 6.13 3.77 16.82
CA GLU A 89 5.19 3.29 17.84
C GLU A 89 4.62 4.48 18.62
N LEU A 90 3.30 4.57 18.66
CA LEU A 90 2.53 5.65 19.29
C LEU A 90 1.70 5.08 20.44
N GLN A 91 1.85 5.63 21.65
CA GLN A 91 1.13 5.14 22.83
C GLN A 91 -0.09 6.00 23.16
N TYR A 92 -1.31 5.48 23.07
CA TYR A 92 -2.52 6.23 23.39
C TYR A 92 -3.31 5.56 24.53
N VAL A 93 -4.35 6.24 25.01
CA VAL A 93 -5.24 5.71 26.06
C VAL A 93 -6.64 5.71 25.48
N LEU A 94 -7.34 4.60 25.60
CA LEU A 94 -8.74 4.45 25.20
C LEU A 94 -9.47 3.73 26.31
N ASP A 95 -10.54 4.33 26.83
CA ASP A 95 -11.33 3.83 27.96
C ASP A 95 -10.46 3.52 29.20
N GLY A 96 -9.49 4.40 29.48
CA GLY A 96 -8.55 4.24 30.60
C GLY A 96 -7.47 3.18 30.40
N VAL A 97 -7.47 2.48 29.25
CA VAL A 97 -6.49 1.42 28.95
C VAL A 97 -5.38 1.97 28.04
N PRO A 98 -4.10 1.89 28.44
CA PRO A 98 -2.97 2.18 27.57
C PRO A 98 -2.91 1.21 26.39
N ARG A 99 -2.68 1.74 25.19
CA ARG A 99 -2.66 1.02 23.92
C ARG A 99 -1.52 1.52 23.05
N ARG A 100 -1.06 0.66 22.13
CA ARG A 100 -0.07 1.00 21.11
C ARG A 100 -0.73 1.13 19.75
N TYR A 101 -0.20 2.02 18.95
CA TYR A 101 -0.60 2.31 17.59
C TYR A 101 0.64 2.41 16.72
N TYR A 102 0.59 1.79 15.56
CA TYR A 102 1.64 1.88 14.53
C TYR A 102 0.92 2.34 13.27
N PRO A 103 1.15 3.57 12.81
CA PRO A 103 0.68 4.00 11.50
C PRO A 103 1.21 3.07 10.41
N ASP A 104 0.45 2.84 9.35
CA ASP A 104 0.91 1.98 8.25
C ASP A 104 2.05 2.65 7.47
N LEU A 105 1.94 3.95 7.24
CA LEU A 105 2.92 4.77 6.52
C LEU A 105 3.13 6.14 7.17
N PHE A 106 4.31 6.70 6.91
CA PHE A 106 4.57 8.14 6.91
C PHE A 106 4.86 8.58 5.47
N VAL A 107 4.32 9.73 5.08
CA VAL A 107 4.50 10.34 3.77
C VAL A 107 4.89 11.80 3.95
N ARG A 108 5.94 12.23 3.23
CA ARG A 108 6.26 13.64 3.00
C ARG A 108 5.96 13.97 1.55
N CYS A 109 5.24 15.05 1.34
CA CYS A 109 4.89 15.61 0.04
C CYS A 109 4.94 17.13 0.07
N GLY A 110 4.72 17.78 -1.08
CA GLY A 110 4.79 19.25 -1.18
C GLY A 110 3.86 20.02 -0.25
N SER A 111 2.74 19.43 0.18
CA SER A 111 1.81 20.02 1.17
C SER A 111 2.19 19.78 2.64
N GLY A 112 3.15 18.90 2.90
CA GLY A 112 3.65 18.64 4.25
C GLY A 112 3.79 17.16 4.56
N GLU A 113 3.59 16.84 5.84
CA GLU A 113 3.90 15.54 6.41
C GLU A 113 2.66 14.89 7.02
N TYR A 114 2.50 13.59 6.72
CA TYR A 114 1.29 12.85 6.99
C TYR A 114 1.63 11.45 7.51
N TYR A 115 1.05 11.10 8.65
CA TYR A 115 0.81 9.71 8.99
C TYR A 115 -0.38 9.22 8.17
N VAL A 116 -0.26 8.04 7.58
CA VAL A 116 -1.28 7.45 6.71
C VAL A 116 -1.68 6.10 7.30
N GLU A 117 -2.98 5.95 7.56
CA GLU A 117 -3.60 4.67 7.88
C GLU A 117 -4.30 4.12 6.64
N VAL A 118 -3.95 2.89 6.25
CA VAL A 118 -4.54 2.19 5.12
C VAL A 118 -5.52 1.15 5.65
N LYS A 119 -6.82 1.36 5.40
CA LYS A 119 -7.87 0.52 6.00
C LYS A 119 -9.04 0.34 5.03
N PRO A 120 -9.57 -0.89 4.84
CA PRO A 120 -10.86 -1.03 4.17
C PRO A 120 -11.92 -0.18 4.88
N LEU A 121 -12.71 0.56 4.11
CA LEU A 121 -13.72 1.50 4.62
C LEU A 121 -14.66 0.79 5.60
N ALA A 122 -15.10 -0.42 5.24
CA ALA A 122 -15.94 -1.31 6.04
C ALA A 122 -15.42 -1.62 7.45
N ILE A 123 -14.09 -1.62 7.61
CA ILE A 123 -13.42 -1.89 8.87
C ILE A 123 -13.26 -0.57 9.61
N LEU A 124 -12.83 0.49 8.92
CA LEU A 124 -12.62 1.81 9.50
C LEU A 124 -13.88 2.37 10.16
N VAL A 125 -15.05 2.20 9.54
CA VAL A 125 -16.33 2.77 10.01
C VAL A 125 -17.06 1.92 11.06
N ARG A 126 -16.43 0.85 11.58
CA ARG A 126 -16.98 0.12 12.73
C ARG A 126 -16.88 0.99 13.98
N ASP A 127 -17.85 0.89 14.88
CA ASP A 127 -17.95 1.82 16.01
C ASP A 127 -16.72 1.77 16.93
N ASP A 128 -16.15 0.58 17.15
CA ASP A 128 -14.90 0.39 17.91
C ASP A 128 -13.70 1.08 17.24
N ASN A 129 -13.59 0.97 15.92
CA ASN A 129 -12.55 1.64 15.14
C ASN A 129 -12.77 3.15 15.06
N LEU A 130 -14.01 3.62 14.92
CA LEU A 130 -14.31 5.06 14.97
C LEU A 130 -13.88 5.66 16.30
N CYS A 131 -14.22 5.03 17.44
CA CYS A 131 -13.75 5.45 18.76
C CYS A 131 -12.22 5.53 18.80
N ARG A 132 -11.56 4.45 18.39
CA ARG A 132 -10.11 4.31 18.39
C ARG A 132 -9.42 5.38 17.54
N TYR A 133 -9.82 5.53 16.28
CA TYR A 133 -9.15 6.42 15.33
C TYR A 133 -9.46 7.89 15.58
N THR A 134 -10.66 8.21 16.08
CA THR A 134 -10.96 9.57 16.56
C THR A 134 -9.97 9.98 17.65
N GLU A 135 -9.73 9.10 18.62
CA GLU A 135 -8.80 9.36 19.72
C GLU A 135 -7.34 9.48 19.25
N ILE A 136 -6.90 8.58 18.37
CA ILE A 136 -5.56 8.64 17.77
C ILE A 136 -5.36 9.95 17.01
N ALA A 137 -6.30 10.31 16.12
CA ALA A 137 -6.23 11.52 15.31
C ALA A 137 -6.18 12.78 16.18
N ARG A 138 -7.04 12.86 17.21
CA ARG A 138 -7.05 13.96 18.18
C ARG A 138 -5.69 14.13 18.86
N LYS A 139 -5.07 13.02 19.29
CA LYS A 139 -3.77 13.06 19.96
C LYS A 139 -2.63 13.44 19.01
N LEU A 140 -2.61 12.94 17.78
CA LEU A 140 -1.64 13.34 16.76
C LEU A 140 -1.76 14.83 16.45
N ARG A 141 -2.98 15.34 16.33
CA ARG A 141 -3.25 16.75 16.05
C ARG A 141 -2.79 17.68 17.16
N ILE A 142 -2.97 17.31 18.43
CA ILE A 142 -2.43 18.07 19.58
C ILE A 142 -0.90 18.21 19.48
N LYS A 143 -0.21 17.26 18.84
CA LYS A 143 1.23 17.29 18.60
C LYS A 143 1.63 17.92 17.27
N GLY A 144 0.69 18.57 16.56
CA GLY A 144 0.95 19.18 15.26
C GLY A 144 1.24 18.17 14.14
N LYS A 145 0.81 16.91 14.29
CA LYS A 145 0.97 15.87 13.27
C LYS A 145 -0.35 15.61 12.55
N ASN A 146 -0.29 15.37 11.24
CA ASN A 146 -1.46 15.09 10.43
C ASN A 146 -1.65 13.58 10.29
N LEU A 147 -2.88 13.10 10.51
CA LEU A 147 -3.28 11.74 10.17
C LEU A 147 -4.24 11.81 8.98
N VAL A 148 -4.09 10.93 8.00
CA VAL A 148 -5.07 10.74 6.93
C VAL A 148 -5.39 9.25 6.77
N PHE A 149 -6.56 8.97 6.22
CA PHE A 149 -7.03 7.63 5.95
C PHE A 149 -7.10 7.42 4.45
N LEU A 150 -6.54 6.31 3.97
CA LEU A 150 -6.72 5.83 2.61
C LEU A 150 -7.45 4.48 2.65
N THR A 151 -8.56 4.42 1.94
CA THR A 151 -9.44 3.25 1.92
C THR A 151 -9.46 2.57 0.56
N ASP A 152 -10.03 1.37 0.52
CA ASP A 152 -10.32 0.64 -0.72
C ASP A 152 -11.16 1.45 -1.71
N GLU A 153 -12.03 2.34 -1.25
CA GLU A 153 -12.81 3.22 -2.12
C GLU A 153 -11.93 4.24 -2.87
N GLN A 154 -10.86 4.75 -2.24
CA GLN A 154 -9.93 5.67 -2.89
C GLN A 154 -8.90 4.91 -3.74
N ILE A 155 -8.37 3.81 -3.20
CA ILE A 155 -7.23 3.08 -3.78
C ILE A 155 -7.68 2.15 -4.91
N LEU A 156 -8.85 1.51 -4.78
CA LEU A 156 -9.31 0.45 -5.68
C LEU A 156 -10.51 0.84 -6.55
N SER A 157 -10.99 2.09 -6.48
CA SER A 157 -12.16 2.54 -7.26
C SER A 157 -12.02 2.41 -8.77
N LYS A 158 -10.79 2.53 -9.29
CA LYS A 158 -10.50 2.44 -10.72
C LYS A 158 -9.64 1.21 -11.01
N LYS A 159 -10.24 0.22 -11.65
CA LYS A 159 -9.59 -1.06 -11.92
C LYS A 159 -8.34 -0.89 -12.80
N GLU A 160 -8.44 -0.08 -13.83
CA GLU A 160 -7.37 0.21 -14.79
C GLU A 160 -6.16 0.83 -14.07
N ARG A 161 -6.42 1.78 -13.16
CA ARG A 161 -5.37 2.38 -12.31
C ARG A 161 -4.66 1.34 -11.46
N VAL A 162 -5.39 0.45 -10.81
CA VAL A 162 -4.79 -0.62 -9.99
C VAL A 162 -3.93 -1.54 -10.85
N GLU A 163 -4.42 -1.96 -12.02
CA GLU A 163 -3.67 -2.82 -12.94
C GLU A 163 -2.40 -2.13 -13.45
N ASN A 164 -2.49 -0.86 -13.83
CA ASN A 164 -1.36 -0.05 -14.27
C ASN A 164 -0.33 0.16 -13.15
N VAL A 165 -0.77 0.51 -11.94
CA VAL A 165 0.11 0.64 -10.76
C VAL A 165 0.84 -0.67 -10.48
N MET A 166 0.13 -1.79 -10.51
CA MET A 166 0.73 -3.10 -10.26
C MET A 166 1.68 -3.55 -11.38
N LEU A 167 1.40 -3.15 -12.62
CA LEU A 167 2.29 -3.33 -13.76
C LEU A 167 3.60 -2.53 -13.58
N MET A 168 3.47 -1.23 -13.31
CA MET A 168 4.58 -0.28 -13.22
C MET A 168 5.45 -0.49 -11.98
N ARG A 169 4.86 -0.98 -10.87
CA ARG A 169 5.58 -1.33 -9.64
C ARG A 169 6.81 -2.21 -9.91
N ARG A 170 6.73 -3.11 -10.90
CA ARG A 170 7.82 -4.04 -11.27
C ARG A 170 9.08 -3.33 -11.78
N TYR A 171 8.97 -2.05 -12.12
CA TYR A 171 10.03 -1.24 -12.73
C TYR A 171 10.53 -0.10 -11.82
N ILE A 172 10.02 0.03 -10.59
CA ILE A 172 10.40 1.10 -9.65
C ILE A 172 11.92 1.14 -9.39
N SER A 173 12.54 -0.03 -9.24
CA SER A 173 13.98 -0.17 -9.01
C SER A 173 14.80 -0.33 -10.31
N GLY A 174 14.20 -0.04 -11.46
CA GLY A 174 14.88 -0.16 -12.75
C GLY A 174 16.00 0.87 -12.92
N VAL A 175 17.11 0.41 -13.49
CA VAL A 175 18.23 1.27 -13.89
C VAL A 175 17.86 1.95 -15.20
N LEU A 176 18.12 3.26 -15.27
CA LEU A 176 17.90 4.07 -16.46
C LEU A 176 19.26 4.53 -16.99
N ASP A 177 19.42 4.45 -18.30
CA ASP A 177 20.51 5.12 -18.99
C ASP A 177 20.18 6.62 -19.08
N GLU A 178 21.07 7.46 -18.57
CA GLU A 178 20.82 8.90 -18.43
C GLU A 178 20.72 9.59 -19.80
N GLN A 179 21.55 9.18 -20.77
CA GLN A 179 21.56 9.75 -22.11
C GLN A 179 20.26 9.43 -22.84
N ARG A 180 19.83 8.17 -22.85
CA ARG A 180 18.56 7.76 -23.47
C ARG A 180 17.35 8.38 -22.79
N SER A 181 17.36 8.44 -21.46
CA SER A 181 16.29 9.07 -20.69
C SER A 181 16.15 10.56 -21.05
N SER A 182 17.29 11.25 -21.20
CA SER A 182 17.32 12.65 -21.62
C SER A 182 16.79 12.84 -23.04
N THR A 183 17.16 11.96 -23.97
CA THR A 183 16.61 11.98 -25.35
C THR A 183 15.10 11.83 -25.36
N VAL A 184 14.54 10.90 -24.58
CA VAL A 184 13.09 10.69 -24.47
C VAL A 184 12.39 11.93 -23.91
N VAL A 185 12.91 12.49 -22.81
CA VAL A 185 12.35 13.71 -22.20
C VAL A 185 12.41 14.89 -23.15
N GLN A 186 13.52 15.07 -23.86
CA GLN A 186 13.67 16.11 -24.88
C GLN A 186 12.68 15.90 -26.01
N ARG A 187 12.45 14.66 -26.47
CA ARG A 187 11.51 14.40 -27.57
C ARG A 187 10.06 14.76 -27.19
N LEU A 188 9.71 14.61 -25.92
CA LEU A 188 8.41 14.98 -25.38
C LEU A 188 8.24 16.48 -25.11
N SER A 189 9.29 17.31 -25.28
CA SER A 189 9.13 18.77 -25.19
C SER A 189 8.19 19.33 -26.25
N ASP A 190 8.07 18.63 -27.38
CA ASP A 190 7.22 19.01 -28.52
C ASP A 190 5.76 18.59 -28.32
N GLY A 191 5.46 17.85 -27.25
CA GLY A 191 4.14 17.35 -26.93
C GLY A 191 4.11 15.87 -26.59
N ALA A 192 2.90 15.36 -26.42
CA ALA A 192 2.67 13.97 -26.04
C ALA A 192 2.95 13.01 -27.21
N LEU A 193 3.55 11.85 -26.92
CA LEU A 193 3.76 10.77 -27.88
C LEU A 193 3.25 9.45 -27.31
N SER A 194 2.85 8.54 -28.18
CA SER A 194 2.54 7.17 -27.77
C SER A 194 3.80 6.40 -27.37
N ILE A 195 3.61 5.34 -26.58
CA ILE A 195 4.70 4.42 -26.21
C ILE A 195 5.37 3.86 -27.48
N SER A 196 4.62 3.44 -28.50
CA SER A 196 5.19 2.94 -29.76
C SER A 196 6.06 3.97 -30.47
N GLU A 197 5.59 5.22 -30.57
CA GLU A 197 6.35 6.29 -31.23
C GLU A 197 7.66 6.56 -30.49
N LEU A 198 7.64 6.57 -29.15
CA LEU A 198 8.86 6.72 -28.34
C LEU A 198 9.84 5.57 -28.53
N THR A 199 9.35 4.31 -28.57
CA THR A 199 10.23 3.16 -28.80
C THR A 199 10.91 3.21 -30.17
N GLU A 200 10.21 3.70 -31.18
CA GLU A 200 10.73 3.81 -32.55
C GLU A 200 11.70 4.98 -32.70
N CYS A 201 11.32 6.19 -32.25
CA CYS A 201 12.10 7.39 -32.52
C CYS A 201 13.27 7.63 -31.55
N CYS A 202 13.23 7.06 -30.34
CA CYS A 202 14.30 7.20 -29.34
C CYS A 202 15.15 5.93 -29.18
N GLU A 203 14.86 4.86 -29.95
CA GLU A 203 15.52 3.55 -29.85
C GLU A 203 15.54 2.98 -28.40
N VAL A 204 14.46 3.22 -27.65
CA VAL A 204 14.28 2.72 -26.29
C VAL A 204 13.30 1.56 -26.25
N SER A 205 13.49 0.64 -25.32
CA SER A 205 12.55 -0.45 -25.07
C SER A 205 11.32 0.02 -24.30
N ILE A 206 10.21 -0.72 -24.42
CA ILE A 206 9.02 -0.52 -23.57
C ILE A 206 9.35 -0.61 -22.08
N ARG A 207 10.34 -1.44 -21.71
CA ARG A 207 10.81 -1.59 -20.33
C ARG A 207 11.45 -0.29 -19.83
N GLU A 208 12.24 0.38 -20.65
CA GLU A 208 12.84 1.68 -20.31
C GLU A 208 11.72 2.72 -20.10
N ILE A 209 10.73 2.79 -21.00
CA ILE A 209 9.58 3.71 -20.85
C ILE A 209 8.80 3.42 -19.55
N TYR A 210 8.48 2.16 -19.26
CA TYR A 210 7.81 1.79 -18.01
C TYR A 210 8.64 2.10 -16.77
N THR A 211 9.96 1.96 -16.85
CA THR A 211 10.88 2.37 -15.78
C THR A 211 10.86 3.88 -15.59
N MET A 212 10.85 4.65 -16.67
CA MET A 212 10.75 6.11 -16.62
C MET A 212 9.41 6.58 -16.02
N VAL A 213 8.29 5.91 -16.34
CA VAL A 213 6.98 6.17 -15.72
C VAL A 213 7.00 5.81 -14.23
N ALA A 214 7.48 4.61 -13.87
CA ALA A 214 7.55 4.16 -12.48
C ALA A 214 8.49 5.03 -11.61
N ARG A 215 9.52 5.62 -12.23
CA ARG A 215 10.45 6.55 -11.59
C ARG A 215 10.04 8.02 -11.74
N ARG A 216 8.85 8.29 -12.31
CA ARG A 216 8.21 9.61 -12.38
C ARG A 216 8.92 10.63 -13.27
N TYR A 217 9.74 10.16 -14.20
CA TYR A 217 10.27 11.00 -15.29
C TYR A 217 9.22 11.26 -16.35
N LEU A 218 8.28 10.33 -16.50
CA LEU A 218 7.18 10.37 -17.45
C LEU A 218 5.86 10.10 -16.71
N THR A 219 4.76 10.53 -17.31
CA THR A 219 3.41 10.24 -16.84
C THR A 219 2.50 9.80 -17.99
N ILE A 220 1.44 9.10 -17.61
CA ILE A 220 0.40 8.53 -18.47
C ILE A 220 -0.97 8.84 -17.87
N ASP A 221 -2.03 8.64 -18.64
CA ASP A 221 -3.36 8.50 -18.04
C ASP A 221 -3.45 7.17 -17.29
N TRP A 222 -3.36 7.24 -15.97
CA TRP A 222 -3.40 6.07 -15.10
C TRP A 222 -4.77 5.39 -15.09
N ASP A 223 -5.83 6.09 -15.51
CA ASP A 223 -7.21 5.58 -15.45
C ASP A 223 -7.64 4.87 -16.74
N GLN A 224 -6.74 4.75 -17.71
CA GLN A 224 -6.92 3.96 -18.93
C GLN A 224 -5.92 2.81 -18.98
N THR A 225 -6.34 1.63 -19.44
CA THR A 225 -5.43 0.49 -19.60
C THR A 225 -4.23 0.87 -20.46
N VAL A 226 -3.02 0.63 -19.94
CA VAL A 226 -1.79 0.90 -20.68
C VAL A 226 -1.64 -0.04 -21.87
N THR A 227 -1.42 0.54 -23.04
CA THR A 227 -1.13 -0.14 -24.31
C THR A 227 0.00 0.58 -25.04
N LEU A 228 0.51 0.02 -26.15
CA LEU A 228 1.51 0.71 -26.98
C LEU A 228 1.02 2.05 -27.55
N ARG A 229 -0.31 2.24 -27.66
CA ARG A 229 -0.92 3.49 -28.14
C ARG A 229 -1.16 4.51 -27.02
N SER A 230 -0.93 4.15 -25.77
CA SER A 230 -1.12 5.06 -24.65
C SER A 230 -0.18 6.24 -24.77
N SER A 231 -0.74 7.44 -24.60
CA SER A 231 -0.01 8.69 -24.65
C SER A 231 0.85 8.85 -23.40
N VAL A 232 2.08 9.31 -23.59
CA VAL A 232 3.08 9.57 -22.57
C VAL A 232 3.48 11.04 -22.66
N THR A 233 3.65 11.67 -21.50
CA THR A 233 4.09 13.06 -21.38
C THR A 233 5.13 13.18 -20.27
N THR A 234 5.86 14.30 -20.24
CA THR A 234 6.58 14.70 -19.03
C THR A 234 5.59 15.22 -17.98
N PRO A 235 5.79 14.95 -16.68
CA PRO A 235 4.93 15.51 -15.65
C PRO A 235 5.02 17.04 -15.65
N THR A 236 3.87 17.70 -15.75
CA THR A 236 3.75 19.17 -15.67
C THR A 236 2.88 19.57 -14.48
N SER A 237 2.75 20.87 -14.21
CA SER A 237 1.81 21.37 -13.18
C SER A 237 0.37 20.92 -13.46
N ASP A 238 0.00 20.83 -14.74
CA ASP A 238 -1.37 20.63 -15.20
C ASP A 238 -1.66 19.15 -15.47
N ASN A 239 -0.63 18.33 -15.67
CA ASN A 239 -0.72 16.89 -15.83
C ASN A 239 0.31 16.17 -14.94
N LYS A 240 0.06 16.18 -13.62
CA LYS A 240 0.95 15.54 -12.64
C LYS A 240 0.86 14.01 -12.64
N GLY A 241 -0.13 13.41 -13.30
CA GLY A 241 -0.43 11.98 -13.15
C GLY A 241 -1.00 11.65 -11.77
N LEU A 242 -0.46 10.62 -11.12
CA LEU A 242 -0.83 10.27 -9.75
C LEU A 242 -0.35 11.34 -8.77
N ALA A 243 -1.22 11.73 -7.84
CA ALA A 243 -0.88 12.64 -6.76
C ALA A 243 -1.55 12.18 -5.46
N PHE A 244 -0.78 12.19 -4.37
CA PHE A 244 -1.25 11.86 -3.03
C PHE A 244 -2.35 12.82 -2.56
N GLU A 245 -2.19 14.12 -2.80
CA GLU A 245 -3.21 15.11 -2.46
C GLU A 245 -4.54 14.85 -3.16
N THR A 246 -4.49 14.52 -4.46
CA THR A 246 -5.69 14.15 -5.21
C THR A 246 -6.32 12.90 -4.62
N LEU A 247 -5.51 11.90 -4.23
CA LEU A 247 -6.00 10.64 -3.69
C LEU A 247 -6.68 10.82 -2.32
N ILE A 248 -6.06 11.54 -1.37
CA ILE A 248 -6.64 11.74 -0.03
C ILE A 248 -7.93 12.56 -0.07
N ASN A 249 -8.08 13.44 -1.06
CA ASN A 249 -9.26 14.28 -1.27
C ASN A 249 -10.28 13.65 -2.25
N SER A 250 -10.04 12.42 -2.71
CA SER A 250 -10.92 11.73 -3.65
C SER A 250 -11.94 10.83 -2.94
N GLY A 251 -12.94 10.43 -3.72
CA GLY A 251 -13.90 9.44 -3.29
C GLY A 251 -15.12 10.03 -2.59
N ARG A 252 -16.21 9.25 -2.61
CA ARG A 252 -17.52 9.66 -2.09
C ARG A 252 -17.49 9.91 -0.58
N PHE A 253 -16.64 9.18 0.14
CA PHE A 253 -16.59 9.20 1.60
C PHE A 253 -15.50 10.12 2.16
N TYR A 254 -14.79 10.87 1.31
CA TYR A 254 -13.75 11.81 1.74
C TYR A 254 -14.21 12.74 2.89
N PRO A 255 -15.39 13.39 2.85
CA PRO A 255 -15.81 14.26 3.95
C PRO A 255 -15.88 13.56 5.31
N LEU A 256 -16.24 12.28 5.34
CA LEU A 256 -16.24 11.44 6.54
C LEU A 256 -14.81 11.15 7.02
N LEU A 257 -13.93 10.78 6.09
CA LEU A 257 -12.53 10.48 6.38
C LEU A 257 -11.78 11.72 6.89
N ALA A 258 -12.06 12.89 6.32
CA ALA A 258 -11.50 14.17 6.74
C ALA A 258 -11.92 14.54 8.18
N GLN A 259 -13.19 14.32 8.55
CA GLN A 259 -13.64 14.53 9.93
C GLN A 259 -12.91 13.61 10.90
N LEU A 260 -12.79 12.33 10.56
CA LEU A 260 -12.07 11.35 11.38
C LEU A 260 -10.58 11.72 11.55
N ALA A 261 -9.93 12.13 10.45
CA ALA A 261 -8.56 12.62 10.41
C ALA A 261 -8.34 13.85 11.31
N MET A 262 -9.37 14.68 11.48
CA MET A 262 -9.34 15.85 12.36
C MET A 262 -9.60 15.52 13.84
N GLY A 263 -9.83 14.25 14.17
CA GLY A 263 -10.19 13.80 15.52
C GLY A 263 -11.65 14.04 15.86
N HIS A 264 -12.51 14.20 14.86
CA HIS A 264 -13.95 14.36 15.06
C HIS A 264 -14.68 13.06 14.71
N ARG A 265 -15.75 12.76 15.45
CA ARG A 265 -16.68 11.72 15.00
C ARG A 265 -17.44 12.22 13.77
N PRO A 266 -17.66 11.36 12.75
CA PRO A 266 -18.50 11.70 11.62
C PRO A 266 -19.89 12.16 12.05
N GLN A 267 -20.27 13.39 11.67
CA GLN A 267 -21.55 13.98 12.04
C GLN A 267 -22.69 13.55 11.11
N ASP A 268 -22.38 13.35 9.83
CA ASP A 268 -23.35 12.86 8.83
C ASP A 268 -23.61 11.36 9.04
N GLN A 269 -24.64 11.06 9.86
CA GLN A 269 -25.05 9.69 10.15
C GLN A 269 -25.51 8.94 8.89
N ARG A 270 -26.12 9.64 7.94
CA ARG A 270 -26.56 9.01 6.68
C ARG A 270 -25.36 8.57 5.85
N MET A 271 -24.34 9.41 5.73
CA MET A 271 -23.10 9.06 5.04
C MET A 271 -22.35 7.93 5.76
N LEU A 272 -22.35 7.93 7.09
CA LEU A 272 -21.76 6.86 7.89
C LEU A 272 -22.48 5.52 7.71
N GLU A 273 -23.82 5.52 7.72
CA GLU A 273 -24.63 4.33 7.42
C GLU A 273 -24.38 3.81 6.01
N LEU A 274 -24.30 4.70 5.02
CA LEU A 274 -23.95 4.33 3.65
C LEU A 274 -22.56 3.70 3.56
N ALA A 275 -21.56 4.26 4.26
CA ALA A 275 -20.21 3.68 4.31
C ALA A 275 -20.20 2.29 4.97
N LYS A 276 -21.00 2.10 6.03
CA LYS A 276 -21.19 0.79 6.68
C LYS A 276 -21.81 -0.22 5.72
N ILE A 277 -22.81 0.18 4.92
CA ILE A 277 -23.49 -0.69 3.94
C ILE A 277 -22.56 -1.03 2.77
N ASP A 278 -21.94 -0.02 2.15
CA ASP A 278 -21.04 -0.22 0.99
C ASP A 278 -19.83 -1.06 1.38
N GLY A 279 -19.27 -0.82 2.57
CA GLY A 279 -18.19 -1.63 3.10
C GLY A 279 -18.56 -3.11 3.33
N GLN A 280 -19.82 -3.42 3.67
CA GLN A 280 -20.26 -4.81 3.77
C GLN A 280 -20.32 -5.50 2.41
N ARG A 281 -20.64 -4.76 1.34
CA ARG A 281 -20.64 -5.27 -0.05
C ARG A 281 -19.23 -5.51 -0.59
N GLY A 282 -18.25 -4.72 -0.14
CA GLY A 282 -16.83 -4.81 -0.55
C GLY A 282 -16.00 -5.91 0.12
N ARG A 283 -16.53 -6.66 1.09
CA ARG A 283 -15.79 -7.75 1.78
C ARG A 283 -15.30 -8.90 0.86
N THR A 284 -15.66 -8.89 -0.42
CA THR A 284 -15.22 -9.88 -1.42
C THR A 284 -13.95 -9.48 -2.18
N SER A 285 -13.40 -8.28 -1.97
CA SER A 285 -12.26 -7.75 -2.75
C SER A 285 -10.87 -8.02 -2.17
N GLU A 286 -10.73 -8.97 -1.23
CA GLU A 286 -9.39 -9.53 -0.95
C GLU A 286 -8.91 -10.20 -2.24
N GLY A 287 -8.05 -9.52 -2.99
CA GLY A 287 -7.50 -9.99 -4.27
C GLY A 287 -6.82 -11.36 -4.14
N PRO A 288 -6.47 -12.01 -5.26
CA PRO A 288 -5.91 -13.36 -5.24
C PRO A 288 -4.71 -13.44 -4.29
N SER A 289 -4.79 -14.36 -3.33
CA SER A 289 -3.75 -14.66 -2.34
C SER A 289 -2.49 -15.13 -3.04
N ILE A 290 -1.50 -14.24 -3.19
CA ILE A 290 -0.16 -14.58 -3.68
C ILE A 290 0.79 -14.50 -2.49
N VAL A 291 1.36 -15.64 -2.12
CA VAL A 291 2.35 -15.80 -1.06
C VAL A 291 3.71 -15.33 -1.60
N GLY A 292 4.25 -14.24 -1.07
CA GLY A 292 5.61 -13.76 -1.37
C GLY A 292 6.42 -13.67 -0.07
N GLY A 293 7.29 -14.64 0.17
CA GLY A 293 8.30 -14.56 1.23
C GLY A 293 9.50 -13.74 0.78
N PHE A 294 10.16 -13.06 1.71
CA PHE A 294 11.44 -12.40 1.47
C PHE A 294 12.52 -13.45 1.11
N PRO A 295 13.39 -13.22 0.11
CA PRO A 295 14.56 -14.04 -0.09
C PRO A 295 15.50 -13.85 1.12
N SER A 296 15.90 -14.94 1.76
CA SER A 296 17.02 -14.89 2.71
C SER A 296 18.32 -14.54 1.96
N GLU A 297 19.29 -13.94 2.67
CA GLU A 297 20.56 -13.37 2.17
C GLU A 297 21.50 -14.32 1.40
N LYS A 298 21.04 -15.50 0.94
CA LYS A 298 21.85 -16.48 0.20
C LYS A 298 21.54 -16.61 -1.29
N SER A 299 20.66 -15.80 -1.89
CA SER A 299 20.44 -15.84 -3.34
C SER A 299 20.93 -14.57 -4.04
N LYS A 300 22.25 -14.40 -4.13
CA LYS A 300 22.86 -13.51 -5.14
C LYS A 300 22.79 -14.21 -6.51
N SER A 301 22.48 -13.39 -7.51
CA SER A 301 22.46 -13.66 -8.96
C SER A 301 21.56 -14.81 -9.43
N ARG A 302 20.33 -14.45 -9.83
CA ARG A 302 19.72 -15.06 -11.00
C ARG A 302 19.30 -13.96 -11.96
N ILE A 303 20.16 -13.72 -12.95
CA ILE A 303 19.86 -12.90 -14.11
C ILE A 303 18.70 -13.61 -14.81
N TYR A 304 17.55 -12.93 -14.92
CA TYR A 304 16.40 -13.43 -15.67
C TYR A 304 16.72 -13.24 -17.16
N GLU A 305 16.82 -14.35 -17.89
CA GLU A 305 16.99 -14.32 -19.34
C GLU A 305 15.65 -14.07 -20.06
N PRO A 306 15.68 -13.50 -21.28
CA PRO A 306 14.50 -12.98 -21.98
C PRO A 306 13.44 -14.04 -22.38
N ASP A 307 13.77 -15.33 -22.36
CA ASP A 307 12.92 -16.40 -22.90
C ASP A 307 11.88 -16.99 -21.92
N ASP A 308 11.90 -16.58 -20.65
CA ASP A 308 10.97 -17.10 -19.63
C ASP A 308 9.52 -16.57 -19.80
N VAL A 309 9.28 -15.65 -20.74
CA VAL A 309 7.97 -14.99 -20.95
C VAL A 309 7.05 -15.77 -21.91
N LEU A 310 7.53 -16.83 -22.59
CA LEU A 310 6.74 -17.57 -23.59
C LEU A 310 6.37 -19.02 -23.24
N ARG A 311 6.63 -19.49 -22.01
CA ARG A 311 6.18 -20.82 -21.56
C ARG A 311 5.27 -20.73 -20.35
N ASN A 312 3.97 -20.47 -20.57
CA ASN A 312 2.89 -21.09 -19.78
C ASN A 312 1.51 -20.78 -20.38
N SER A 313 1.10 -21.55 -21.39
CA SER A 313 -0.30 -21.64 -21.83
C SER A 313 -0.80 -23.09 -22.00
N SER A 314 -0.02 -24.10 -21.59
CA SER A 314 -0.38 -25.51 -21.80
C SER A 314 0.17 -26.43 -20.70
N SER A 315 -0.21 -26.17 -19.46
CA SER A 315 -0.02 -27.12 -18.34
C SER A 315 -1.17 -27.03 -17.31
N ARG A 316 -2.41 -26.84 -17.79
CA ARG A 316 -3.63 -27.14 -17.03
C ARG A 316 -4.39 -28.29 -17.69
N ARG A 317 -3.93 -29.52 -17.45
CA ARG A 317 -4.71 -30.78 -17.50
C ARG A 317 -3.76 -31.95 -17.35
N THR A 318 -3.68 -32.53 -16.14
CA THR A 318 -3.53 -33.98 -15.87
C THR A 318 -3.16 -34.20 -14.39
N ALA A 319 -4.15 -34.15 -13.51
CA ALA A 319 -4.04 -34.74 -12.17
C ALA A 319 -5.41 -35.24 -11.70
N ARG A 320 -6.04 -36.10 -12.50
CA ARG A 320 -7.10 -37.01 -12.08
C ARG A 320 -6.95 -38.29 -12.88
N ASN A 321 -6.46 -39.32 -12.20
CA ASN A 321 -6.51 -40.75 -12.49
C ASN A 321 -5.16 -41.39 -12.25
N ARG A 322 -5.00 -42.01 -11.08
CA ARG A 322 -4.46 -43.37 -10.91
C ARG A 322 -4.24 -43.64 -9.42
N THR A 323 -5.17 -44.36 -8.81
CA THR A 323 -4.88 -45.51 -7.95
C THR A 323 -6.15 -46.32 -7.80
N ARG A 324 -6.28 -47.36 -8.63
CA ARG A 324 -6.86 -48.69 -8.32
C ARG A 324 -7.19 -49.41 -9.63
N SER A 325 -6.31 -50.30 -10.05
CA SER A 325 -6.72 -51.49 -10.80
C SER A 325 -5.82 -52.65 -10.42
N SER A 326 -6.48 -53.59 -9.77
CA SER A 326 -6.13 -54.97 -9.49
C SER A 326 -5.58 -55.68 -10.73
N SER A 327 -4.49 -56.43 -10.55
CA SER A 327 -4.15 -57.57 -11.41
C SER A 327 -4.39 -58.85 -10.62
N ASN A 328 -5.42 -59.59 -11.03
CA ASN A 328 -5.66 -60.98 -10.65
C ASN A 328 -4.53 -61.87 -11.20
N LEU A 329 -4.06 -62.81 -10.39
CA LEU A 329 -4.13 -64.27 -10.60
C LEU A 329 -2.99 -64.94 -9.85
N GLN A 330 -3.30 -65.66 -8.77
CA GLN A 330 -2.77 -67.02 -8.62
C GLN A 330 -3.68 -67.87 -7.75
N ARG A 331 -4.21 -68.92 -8.38
CA ARG A 331 -4.82 -70.10 -7.79
C ARG A 331 -3.98 -70.64 -6.63
N LYS A 332 -4.62 -70.97 -5.51
CA LYS A 332 -4.40 -72.26 -4.83
C LYS A 332 -5.63 -72.69 -4.02
N ARG A 333 -5.94 -73.97 -4.19
CA ARG A 333 -7.06 -74.76 -3.68
C ARG A 333 -6.97 -75.02 -2.17
N ARG A 334 -8.14 -75.38 -1.61
CA ARG A 334 -8.47 -76.25 -0.46
C ARG A 334 -9.42 -75.50 0.48
N ALA A 335 -10.55 -76.02 0.93
CA ALA A 335 -11.25 -77.30 0.73
C ALA A 335 -12.74 -77.02 0.92
#